data_AF-A0A1E5REK0-F1
#
_entry.id   AF-A0A1E5REK0-F1
#
_cell.length_a   1.000
_cell.length_b   1.000
_cell.length_c   1.000
_cell.angle_alpha   90.00
_cell.angle_beta   90.00
_cell.angle_gamma   90.00
#
_symmetry.space_group_name_H-M   'P 1'
#
loop_
_entity.id
_entity.type
_entity.pdbx_description
1 polymer ?
#
loop_
_entity_poly.entity_id
_entity_poly.type
_entity_poly.pdbx_seq_one_letter_code
_entity_poly.pdbx_strand_id
1 'polypeptide(L)'
;MNIWIAASDGRQDLVEKYLASGLSAVAKDPNGYTPMHAAAAYSHLQLLEFLVNKHNGDINVRDEDGDTPLHHVEDVATAKFVIEQLHADPNLRNNEHLTALDNVLQDSDSDPQLIEYLKSVTLKDGQHGNIQEQLTGLINEDELNQFKENVKLSLATEVPQDEESLQRQKRLQEIMNGDNVDENLEQYITEIIHEQLLNQVNPKRGHEDQADSNKRSRN
;
A
#
# COMPACT_ATOMS: atom_id res chain seq x y z
N MET A 1 -1.29 37.17 -7.34
CA MET A 1 -1.66 36.17 -6.32
C MET A 1 -2.84 35.39 -6.86
N ASN A 2 -2.76 34.07 -6.86
CA ASN A 2 -3.83 33.16 -7.29
C ASN A 2 -4.34 32.37 -6.06
N ILE A 3 -5.31 31.48 -6.24
CA ILE A 3 -5.93 30.73 -5.14
C ILE A 3 -4.94 29.80 -4.43
N TRP A 4 -3.98 29.19 -5.16
CA TRP A 4 -2.95 28.33 -4.57
C TRP A 4 -1.96 29.10 -3.69
N ILE A 5 -1.49 30.28 -4.14
CA ILE A 5 -0.63 31.15 -3.32
C ILE A 5 -1.40 31.67 -2.10
N ALA A 6 -2.69 32.01 -2.25
CA ALA A 6 -3.51 32.38 -1.10
C ALA A 6 -3.65 31.22 -0.10
N ALA A 7 -3.77 29.99 -0.60
CA ALA A 7 -3.86 28.80 0.23
C ALA A 7 -2.53 28.44 0.92
N SER A 8 -1.39 28.56 0.23
CA SER A 8 -0.06 28.38 0.83
C SER A 8 0.25 29.42 1.90
N ASP A 9 -0.34 30.62 1.80
CA ASP A 9 -0.22 31.68 2.79
C ASP A 9 -1.26 31.57 3.93
N GLY A 10 -2.17 30.58 3.88
CA GLY A 10 -3.26 30.43 4.87
C GLY A 10 -4.31 31.54 4.84
N ARG A 11 -4.36 32.32 3.73
CA ARG A 11 -5.23 33.49 3.56
C ARG A 11 -6.65 33.07 3.22
N GLN A 12 -7.37 32.54 4.20
CA GLN A 12 -8.73 32.04 4.03
C GLN A 12 -9.69 33.08 3.42
N ASP A 13 -9.55 34.36 3.79
CA ASP A 13 -10.32 35.48 3.25
C ASP A 13 -10.16 35.62 1.72
N LEU A 14 -8.94 35.45 1.22
CA LEU A 14 -8.66 35.47 -0.20
C LEU A 14 -9.12 34.20 -0.90
N VAL A 15 -8.91 33.05 -0.29
CA VAL A 15 -9.39 31.78 -0.84
C VAL A 15 -10.90 31.82 -1.01
N GLU A 16 -11.65 32.22 0.02
CA GLU A 16 -13.11 32.39 -0.04
C GLU A 16 -13.52 33.39 -1.13
N LYS A 17 -12.80 34.52 -1.28
CA LYS A 17 -13.07 35.48 -2.35
C LYS A 17 -12.88 34.87 -3.74
N TYR A 18 -11.84 34.06 -3.95
CA TYR A 18 -11.62 33.37 -5.21
C TYR A 18 -12.72 32.35 -5.48
N LEU A 19 -13.12 31.57 -4.47
CA LEU A 19 -14.20 30.59 -4.60
C LEU A 19 -15.55 31.25 -4.92
N ALA A 20 -15.86 32.37 -4.25
CA ALA A 20 -17.06 33.15 -4.50
C ALA A 20 -17.09 33.80 -5.90
N SER A 21 -15.92 34.02 -6.52
CA SER A 21 -15.81 34.56 -7.88
C SER A 21 -16.06 33.53 -8.99
N GLY A 22 -16.38 32.28 -8.62
CA GLY A 22 -16.71 31.20 -9.55
C GLY A 22 -15.59 30.19 -9.78
N LEU A 23 -14.46 30.31 -9.08
CA LEU A 23 -13.50 29.20 -9.02
C LEU A 23 -14.10 28.11 -8.13
N SER A 24 -14.09 26.87 -8.62
CA SER A 24 -14.53 25.74 -7.81
C SER A 24 -13.51 25.44 -6.70
N ALA A 25 -13.94 24.89 -5.56
CA ALA A 25 -13.02 24.41 -4.52
C ALA A 25 -12.18 23.20 -4.98
N VAL A 26 -12.60 22.56 -6.07
CA VAL A 26 -11.81 21.57 -6.81
C VAL A 26 -11.01 22.19 -7.96
N ALA A 27 -10.76 23.51 -7.95
CA ALA A 27 -9.93 24.15 -8.95
C ALA A 27 -8.53 23.54 -8.91
N LYS A 28 -8.22 22.78 -9.97
CA LYS A 28 -6.92 22.19 -10.23
C LYS A 28 -6.08 23.17 -11.04
N ASP A 29 -4.81 23.29 -10.71
CA ASP A 29 -3.85 23.91 -11.61
C ASP A 29 -3.52 22.94 -12.76
N PRO A 30 -2.63 23.30 -13.72
CA PRO A 30 -2.26 22.41 -14.80
C PRO A 30 -1.65 21.06 -14.38
N ASN A 31 -1.20 20.90 -13.13
CA ASN A 31 -0.64 19.67 -12.58
C ASN A 31 -1.67 18.94 -11.69
N GLY A 32 -2.94 19.31 -11.76
CA GLY A 32 -3.95 18.72 -10.89
C GLY A 32 -3.94 19.23 -9.45
N TYR A 33 -3.01 20.12 -9.09
CA TYR A 33 -2.77 20.58 -7.74
C TYR A 33 -3.91 21.50 -7.27
N THR A 34 -4.40 21.30 -6.06
CA THR A 34 -5.56 22.03 -5.52
C THR A 34 -5.16 22.94 -4.36
N PRO A 35 -6.00 23.94 -3.99
CA PRO A 35 -5.81 24.71 -2.76
C PRO A 35 -5.67 23.84 -1.51
N MET A 36 -6.23 22.63 -1.49
CA MET A 36 -6.09 21.71 -0.37
C MET A 36 -4.69 21.11 -0.27
N HIS A 37 -4.05 20.76 -1.40
CA HIS A 37 -2.64 20.33 -1.39
C HIS A 37 -1.74 21.44 -0.84
N ALA A 38 -1.93 22.68 -1.32
CA ALA A 38 -1.20 23.85 -0.80
C ALA A 38 -1.46 24.09 0.70
N ALA A 39 -2.71 24.01 1.15
CA ALA A 39 -3.03 24.20 2.57
C ALA A 39 -2.44 23.10 3.45
N ALA A 40 -2.38 21.85 2.98
CA ALA A 40 -1.77 20.73 3.70
C ALA A 40 -0.25 20.84 3.78
N ALA A 41 0.40 21.18 2.66
CA ALA A 41 1.86 21.37 2.59
C ALA A 41 2.39 22.43 3.56
N TYR A 42 1.58 23.45 3.86
CA TYR A 42 1.94 24.55 4.75
C TYR A 42 1.14 24.56 6.07
N SER A 43 0.55 23.43 6.44
CA SER A 43 -0.08 23.21 7.77
C SER A 43 -1.24 24.15 8.12
N HIS A 44 -2.00 24.62 7.12
CA HIS A 44 -3.12 25.55 7.31
C HIS A 44 -4.43 24.82 7.67
N LEU A 45 -4.50 24.30 8.90
CA LEU A 45 -5.61 23.45 9.39
C LEU A 45 -6.99 24.10 9.25
N GLN A 46 -7.11 25.37 9.61
CA GLN A 46 -8.38 26.12 9.53
C GLN A 46 -8.86 26.24 8.08
N LEU A 47 -7.92 26.40 7.14
CA LEU A 47 -8.24 26.47 5.73
C LEU A 47 -8.66 25.10 5.18
N LEU A 48 -8.00 24.02 5.59
CA LEU A 48 -8.40 22.66 5.21
C LEU A 48 -9.81 22.34 5.70
N GLU A 49 -10.11 22.63 6.96
CA GLU A 49 -11.44 22.46 7.54
C GLU A 49 -12.49 23.28 6.78
N PHE A 50 -12.18 24.54 6.47
CA PHE A 50 -13.04 25.41 5.70
C PHE A 50 -13.34 24.83 4.32
N LEU A 51 -12.32 24.36 3.59
CA LEU A 51 -12.48 23.79 2.25
C LEU A 51 -13.35 22.51 2.26
N VAL A 52 -13.12 21.60 3.20
CA VAL A 52 -13.90 20.36 3.34
C VAL A 52 -15.35 20.67 3.74
N ASN A 53 -15.54 21.44 4.82
CA ASN A 53 -16.86 21.61 5.45
C ASN A 53 -17.75 22.65 4.75
N LYS A 54 -17.18 23.70 4.17
CA LYS A 54 -17.96 24.79 3.53
C LYS A 54 -18.06 24.68 2.02
N HIS A 55 -17.11 24.00 1.40
CA HIS A 55 -17.05 23.90 -0.05
C HIS A 55 -17.07 22.46 -0.58
N ASN A 56 -17.42 21.48 0.27
CA ASN A 56 -17.48 20.06 -0.10
C ASN A 56 -16.18 19.56 -0.73
N GLY A 57 -15.04 20.09 -0.27
CA GLY A 57 -13.72 19.64 -0.71
C GLY A 57 -13.49 18.18 -0.35
N ASP A 58 -12.89 17.44 -1.28
CA ASP A 58 -12.47 16.07 -1.06
C ASP A 58 -11.04 16.05 -0.51
N ILE A 59 -10.86 15.61 0.73
CA ILE A 59 -9.53 15.51 1.37
C ILE A 59 -8.63 14.44 0.73
N ASN A 60 -9.22 13.54 -0.07
CA ASN A 60 -8.53 12.51 -0.83
C ASN A 60 -8.39 12.87 -2.31
N VAL A 61 -8.61 14.14 -2.68
CA VAL A 61 -8.40 14.62 -4.05
C VAL A 61 -6.98 14.31 -4.51
N ARG A 62 -6.84 13.83 -5.74
CA ARG A 62 -5.55 13.52 -6.35
C ARG A 62 -5.11 14.61 -7.33
N ASP A 63 -3.84 14.97 -7.28
CA ASP A 63 -3.18 15.74 -8.34
C ASP A 63 -2.83 14.84 -9.56
N GLU A 64 -2.00 15.34 -10.48
CA GLU A 64 -1.58 14.56 -11.66
C GLU A 64 -0.60 13.43 -11.36
N ASP A 65 0.20 13.55 -10.28
CA ASP A 65 1.11 12.51 -9.80
C ASP A 65 0.36 11.47 -8.94
N GLY A 66 -0.92 11.69 -8.69
CA GLY A 66 -1.77 10.82 -7.88
C GLY A 66 -1.63 11.09 -6.38
N ASP A 67 -0.85 12.09 -6.00
CA ASP A 67 -0.65 12.51 -4.62
C ASP A 67 -1.94 13.12 -4.08
N THR A 68 -2.22 12.83 -2.81
CA THR A 68 -3.32 13.45 -2.05
C THR A 68 -2.78 14.57 -1.17
N PRO A 69 -3.62 15.47 -0.62
CA PRO A 69 -3.17 16.44 0.37
C PRO A 69 -2.34 15.85 1.51
N LEU A 70 -2.62 14.60 1.93
CA LEU A 70 -1.85 13.91 2.97
C LEU A 70 -0.41 13.58 2.52
N HIS A 71 -0.15 13.37 1.23
CA HIS A 71 1.20 13.11 0.69
C HIS A 71 2.14 14.32 0.81
N HIS A 72 1.58 15.53 0.94
CA HIS A 72 2.37 16.76 1.10
C HIS A 72 2.50 17.21 2.56
N VAL A 73 1.96 16.48 3.53
CA VAL A 73 2.03 16.89 4.93
C VAL A 73 3.43 16.67 5.49
N GLU A 74 4.04 17.71 6.06
CA GLU A 74 5.39 17.66 6.64
C GLU A 74 5.40 17.51 8.18
N ASP A 75 4.27 17.67 8.86
CA ASP A 75 4.20 17.63 10.33
C ASP A 75 3.09 16.73 10.90
N VAL A 76 3.35 16.17 12.09
CA VAL A 76 2.45 15.24 12.76
C VAL A 76 1.11 15.85 13.20
N ALA A 77 1.07 17.16 13.48
CA ALA A 77 -0.15 17.81 13.93
C ALA A 77 -1.14 17.95 12.78
N THR A 78 -0.66 18.33 11.60
CA THR A 78 -1.45 18.37 10.37
C THR A 78 -1.90 16.98 9.96
N ALA A 79 -1.02 15.97 10.01
CA ALA A 79 -1.37 14.59 9.68
C ALA A 79 -2.52 14.08 10.58
N LYS A 80 -2.42 14.30 11.89
CA LYS A 80 -3.49 13.98 12.85
C LYS A 80 -4.79 14.68 12.51
N PHE A 81 -4.72 15.97 12.21
CA PHE A 81 -5.91 16.74 11.88
C PHE A 81 -6.60 16.21 10.62
N VAL A 82 -5.88 16.00 9.53
CA VAL A 82 -6.48 15.55 8.27
C VAL A 82 -7.02 14.12 8.36
N ILE A 83 -6.34 13.21 9.07
CA ILE A 83 -6.79 11.81 9.22
C ILE A 83 -7.96 11.73 10.20
N GLU A 84 -7.83 12.30 11.40
CA GLU A 84 -8.81 12.09 12.47
C GLU A 84 -10.03 13.00 12.34
N GLN A 85 -9.86 14.23 11.87
CA GLN A 85 -10.94 15.23 11.79
C GLN A 85 -11.54 15.34 10.39
N LEU A 86 -10.70 15.24 9.34
CA LEU A 86 -11.17 15.34 7.96
C LEU A 86 -11.35 13.98 7.27
N HIS A 87 -11.00 12.89 7.94
CA HIS A 87 -11.16 11.51 7.46
C HIS A 87 -10.39 11.21 6.16
N ALA A 88 -9.18 11.75 6.04
CA ALA A 88 -8.24 11.37 4.98
C ALA A 88 -7.87 9.88 5.11
N ASP A 89 -7.77 9.19 3.97
CA ASP A 89 -7.35 7.78 3.92
C ASP A 89 -5.83 7.70 3.79
N PRO A 90 -5.11 7.20 4.83
CA PRO A 90 -3.65 7.13 4.82
C PRO A 90 -3.08 6.04 3.92
N ASN A 91 -3.92 5.15 3.39
CA ASN A 91 -3.50 4.01 2.57
C ASN A 91 -3.60 4.27 1.07
N LEU A 92 -4.07 5.46 0.67
CA LEU A 92 -4.12 5.84 -0.74
C LEU A 92 -2.70 5.94 -1.29
N ARG A 93 -2.51 5.32 -2.45
CA ARG A 93 -1.26 5.33 -3.18
C ARG A 93 -1.33 6.29 -4.36
N ASN A 94 -0.21 6.98 -4.61
CA ASN A 94 0.00 7.80 -5.80
C ASN A 94 0.34 6.94 -7.04
N ASN A 95 0.69 7.58 -8.16
CA ASN A 95 1.00 6.88 -9.41
C ASN A 95 2.29 6.05 -9.34
N GLU A 96 3.16 6.32 -8.37
CA GLU A 96 4.37 5.53 -8.08
C GLU A 96 4.11 4.39 -7.08
N HIS A 97 2.84 4.14 -6.74
CA HIS A 97 2.40 3.16 -5.75
C HIS A 97 2.89 3.45 -4.32
N LEU A 98 3.25 4.71 -4.04
CA LEU A 98 3.70 5.17 -2.73
C LEU A 98 2.52 5.72 -1.93
N THR A 99 2.45 5.37 -0.65
CA THR A 99 1.58 6.03 0.33
C THR A 99 2.25 7.30 0.87
N ALA A 100 1.49 8.13 1.58
CA ALA A 100 2.06 9.26 2.32
C ALA A 100 3.15 8.83 3.33
N LEU A 101 3.05 7.62 3.90
CA LEU A 101 4.11 7.06 4.74
C LEU A 101 5.39 6.78 3.93
N ASP A 102 5.25 6.23 2.72
CA ASP A 102 6.41 5.91 1.88
C ASP A 102 7.15 7.19 1.45
N ASN A 103 6.42 8.27 1.13
CA ASN A 103 7.02 9.57 0.81
C ASN A 103 7.87 10.12 1.97
N VAL A 104 7.35 10.14 3.20
CA VAL A 104 8.11 10.63 4.37
C VAL A 104 9.27 9.71 4.78
N LEU A 105 9.30 8.45 4.29
CA LEU A 105 10.43 7.54 4.49
C LEU A 105 11.55 7.76 3.47
N GLN A 106 11.25 8.31 2.29
CA GLN A 106 12.24 8.65 1.27
C GLN A 106 12.99 9.95 1.60
N ASP A 107 12.36 10.86 2.34
CA ASP A 107 12.97 12.10 2.80
C ASP A 107 13.77 11.89 4.09
N SER A 108 15.07 12.23 4.05
CA SER A 108 15.97 12.11 5.19
C SER A 108 15.70 13.10 6.32
N ASP A 109 15.02 14.20 6.03
CA ASP A 109 14.75 15.28 6.99
C ASP A 109 13.35 15.22 7.62
N SER A 110 12.58 14.18 7.29
CA SER A 110 11.20 14.00 7.78
C SER A 110 11.12 13.80 9.30
N ASP A 111 10.08 14.38 9.92
CA ASP A 111 9.86 14.34 11.37
C ASP A 111 9.65 12.89 11.86
N PRO A 112 10.49 12.36 12.77
CA PRO A 112 10.32 11.03 13.33
C PRO A 112 8.94 10.80 13.96
N GLN A 113 8.31 11.84 14.51
CA GLN A 113 6.96 11.74 15.09
C GLN A 113 5.89 11.56 14.01
N LEU A 114 6.05 12.21 12.86
CA LEU A 114 5.16 12.04 11.71
C LEU A 114 5.27 10.60 11.18
N ILE A 115 6.50 10.11 11.01
CA ILE A 115 6.76 8.73 10.56
C ILE A 115 6.10 7.72 11.52
N GLU A 116 6.34 7.86 12.82
CA GLU A 116 5.75 6.95 13.82
C GLU A 116 4.22 7.02 13.82
N TYR A 117 3.66 8.21 13.68
CA TYR A 117 2.22 8.39 13.62
C TYR A 117 1.61 7.74 12.37
N LEU A 118 2.15 8.03 11.18
CA LEU A 118 1.71 7.48 9.90
C LEU A 118 1.84 5.96 9.89
N LYS A 119 2.95 5.40 10.37
CA LYS A 119 3.09 3.95 10.60
C LYS A 119 1.97 3.42 11.48
N SER A 120 1.66 4.11 12.57
CA SER A 120 0.63 3.64 13.49
C SER A 120 -0.76 3.62 12.86
N VAL A 121 -1.09 4.54 11.95
CA VAL A 121 -2.42 4.63 11.34
C VAL A 121 -2.56 3.78 10.09
N THR A 122 -1.51 3.60 9.30
CA THR A 122 -1.50 2.66 8.15
C THR A 122 -1.53 1.21 8.61
N LEU A 123 -0.98 0.89 9.80
CA LEU A 123 -0.97 -0.46 10.36
C LEU A 123 -2.22 -0.82 11.18
N LYS A 124 -3.04 0.15 11.60
CA LYS A 124 -4.16 -0.07 12.55
C LYS A 124 -5.46 -0.54 11.89
N ASP A 125 -5.69 -0.23 10.61
CA ASP A 125 -6.88 -0.67 9.90
C ASP A 125 -6.70 -2.05 9.26
N GLY A 126 -6.61 -3.08 10.10
CA GLY A 126 -7.22 -4.40 9.82
C GLY A 126 -6.98 -5.08 8.47
N GLN A 127 -5.91 -4.75 7.76
CA GLN A 127 -5.47 -5.50 6.59
C GLN A 127 -4.09 -6.05 6.94
N HIS A 128 -3.97 -7.36 6.87
CA HIS A 128 -2.75 -7.96 6.35
C HIS A 128 -2.38 -7.13 5.11
N GLY A 129 -1.50 -6.14 5.26
CA GLY A 129 -0.78 -5.56 4.15
C GLY A 129 -0.25 -6.77 3.40
N ASN A 130 -0.85 -6.99 2.25
CA ASN A 130 -0.77 -8.23 1.52
C ASN A 130 0.73 -8.45 1.31
N ILE A 131 1.35 -9.41 2.02
CA ILE A 131 2.74 -9.79 1.73
C ILE A 131 2.83 -10.17 0.25
N GLN A 132 1.71 -10.64 -0.32
CA GLN A 132 1.50 -10.82 -1.75
C GLN A 132 1.69 -9.54 -2.60
N GLU A 133 1.25 -8.35 -2.14
CA GLU A 133 1.51 -7.06 -2.82
C GLU A 133 2.89 -6.48 -2.53
N GLN A 134 3.48 -6.77 -1.36
CA GLN A 134 4.84 -6.32 -1.02
C GLN A 134 5.93 -7.16 -1.71
N LEU A 135 5.60 -8.39 -2.12
CA LEU A 135 6.52 -9.29 -2.84
C LEU A 135 6.30 -9.30 -4.36
N THR A 136 5.16 -8.81 -4.86
CA THR A 136 4.93 -8.65 -6.31
C THR A 136 5.81 -7.51 -6.84
N GLY A 137 6.63 -7.80 -7.85
CA GLY A 137 7.64 -6.89 -8.39
C GLY A 137 9.02 -6.92 -7.71
N LEU A 138 9.24 -7.74 -6.67
CA LEU A 138 10.60 -7.96 -6.14
C LEU A 138 11.46 -8.86 -7.05
N ILE A 139 10.81 -9.69 -7.86
CA ILE A 139 11.47 -10.55 -8.83
C ILE A 139 11.66 -9.72 -10.09
N ASN A 140 12.92 -9.48 -10.46
CA ASN A 140 13.21 -8.79 -11.70
C ASN A 140 12.91 -9.72 -12.90
N GLU A 141 12.66 -9.12 -14.07
CA GLU A 141 12.25 -9.85 -15.28
C GLU A 141 13.25 -10.96 -15.68
N ASP A 142 14.54 -10.74 -15.42
CA ASP A 142 15.60 -11.72 -15.66
C ASP A 142 15.51 -12.94 -14.73
N GLU A 143 15.27 -12.74 -13.45
CA GLU A 143 15.06 -13.83 -12.48
C GLU A 143 13.79 -14.62 -12.78
N LEU A 144 12.71 -13.94 -13.17
CA LEU A 144 11.46 -14.58 -13.55
C LEU A 144 11.63 -15.46 -14.79
N ASN A 145 12.34 -14.94 -15.80
CA ASN A 145 12.66 -15.70 -17.01
C ASN A 145 13.55 -16.91 -16.72
N GLN A 146 14.54 -16.76 -15.84
CA GLN A 146 15.38 -17.88 -15.42
C GLN A 146 14.57 -18.95 -14.68
N PHE A 147 13.67 -18.53 -13.78
CA PHE A 147 12.78 -19.44 -13.06
C PHE A 147 11.84 -20.19 -14.01
N LYS A 148 11.24 -19.48 -14.98
CA LYS A 148 10.38 -20.05 -16.03
C LYS A 148 11.08 -21.14 -16.83
N GLU A 149 12.35 -20.92 -17.21
CA GLU A 149 13.16 -21.93 -17.91
C GLU A 149 13.47 -23.14 -17.01
N ASN A 150 13.79 -22.91 -15.74
CA ASN A 150 14.00 -24.01 -14.78
C ASN A 150 12.73 -24.83 -14.57
N VAL A 151 11.56 -24.19 -14.47
CA VAL A 151 10.26 -24.87 -14.36
C VAL A 151 9.98 -25.73 -15.59
N LYS A 152 10.21 -25.23 -16.81
CA LYS A 152 10.06 -26.02 -18.04
C LYS A 152 10.96 -27.25 -18.06
N LEU A 153 12.21 -27.10 -17.62
CA LEU A 153 13.18 -28.21 -17.53
C LEU A 153 12.76 -29.25 -16.49
N SER A 154 12.34 -28.82 -15.30
CA SER A 154 11.80 -29.69 -14.24
C SER A 154 10.56 -30.45 -14.70
N LEU A 155 9.61 -29.77 -15.34
CA LEU A 155 8.40 -30.41 -15.89
C LEU A 155 8.72 -31.50 -16.93
N ALA A 156 9.84 -31.35 -17.66
CA ALA A 156 10.27 -32.29 -18.68
C ALA A 156 11.13 -33.45 -18.14
N THR A 157 11.76 -33.30 -16.97
CA THR A 157 12.80 -34.23 -16.48
C THR A 157 12.55 -34.83 -15.09
N GLU A 158 11.79 -34.16 -14.23
CA GLU A 158 11.53 -34.64 -12.87
C GLU A 158 10.30 -35.55 -12.82
N VAL A 159 10.48 -36.70 -12.16
CA VAL A 159 9.41 -37.64 -11.84
C VAL A 159 9.00 -37.43 -10.39
N PRO A 160 7.72 -37.13 -10.09
CA PRO A 160 7.24 -36.96 -8.72
C PRO A 160 7.52 -38.19 -7.86
N GLN A 161 8.13 -37.97 -6.70
CA GLN A 161 8.45 -39.04 -5.74
C GLN A 161 7.41 -39.16 -4.61
N ASP A 162 6.61 -38.12 -4.42
CA ASP A 162 5.65 -37.95 -3.35
C ASP A 162 4.45 -37.11 -3.83
N GLU A 163 3.37 -37.14 -3.05
CA GLU A 163 2.10 -36.51 -3.41
C GLU A 163 2.17 -34.97 -3.43
N GLU A 164 3.05 -34.37 -2.62
CA GLU A 164 3.27 -32.93 -2.56
C GLU A 164 4.02 -32.45 -3.81
N SER A 165 5.08 -33.15 -4.22
CA SER A 165 5.80 -32.90 -5.48
C SER A 165 4.89 -33.06 -6.70
N LEU A 166 3.95 -34.01 -6.68
CA LEU A 166 2.97 -34.18 -7.76
C LEU A 166 1.99 -33.00 -7.84
N GLN A 167 1.51 -32.51 -6.70
CA GLN A 167 0.63 -31.34 -6.64
C GLN A 167 1.34 -30.07 -7.11
N ARG A 168 2.60 -29.88 -6.67
CA ARG A 168 3.47 -28.80 -7.12
C ARG A 168 3.61 -28.79 -8.64
N GLN A 169 3.90 -29.95 -9.23
CA GLN A 169 4.07 -30.09 -10.67
C GLN A 169 2.79 -29.75 -11.44
N LYS A 170 1.63 -30.24 -10.98
CA LYS A 170 0.34 -29.94 -11.61
C LYS A 170 0.03 -28.44 -11.60
N ARG A 171 0.24 -27.78 -10.45
CA ARG A 171 0.01 -26.34 -10.30
C ARG A 171 0.90 -25.52 -11.23
N LEU A 172 2.19 -25.86 -11.33
CA LEU A 172 3.11 -25.25 -12.28
C LEU A 172 2.71 -25.50 -13.74
N GLN A 173 2.22 -26.70 -14.06
CA GLN A 173 1.75 -27.03 -15.41
C GLN A 173 0.50 -26.23 -15.80
N GLU A 174 -0.43 -26.01 -14.88
CA GLU A 174 -1.62 -25.18 -15.11
C GLU A 174 -1.23 -23.73 -15.37
N ILE A 175 -0.30 -23.19 -14.57
CA ILE A 175 0.23 -21.82 -14.73
C ILE A 175 0.89 -21.66 -16.11
N MET A 176 1.74 -22.61 -16.52
CA MET A 176 2.47 -22.56 -17.79
C MET A 176 1.56 -22.69 -19.03
N ASN A 177 0.34 -23.22 -18.87
CA ASN A 177 -0.63 -23.42 -19.96
C ASN A 177 -1.72 -22.32 -20.01
N GLY A 178 -1.75 -21.39 -19.07
CA GLY A 178 -2.73 -20.31 -19.00
C GLY A 178 -2.33 -19.05 -19.78
N ASP A 179 -3.26 -18.09 -19.89
CA ASP A 179 -3.08 -16.89 -20.73
C ASP A 179 -2.21 -15.79 -20.09
N ASN A 180 -1.85 -15.90 -18.81
CA ASN A 180 -1.01 -14.94 -18.06
C ASN A 180 0.10 -15.66 -17.29
N VAL A 181 1.04 -16.29 -18.00
CA VAL A 181 2.08 -17.14 -17.36
C VAL A 181 2.94 -16.35 -16.38
N ASP A 182 3.34 -15.13 -16.72
CA ASP A 182 4.31 -14.35 -15.93
C ASP A 182 3.70 -13.87 -14.60
N GLU A 183 2.52 -13.24 -14.63
CA GLU A 183 1.78 -12.84 -13.43
C GLU A 183 1.46 -14.03 -12.50
N ASN A 184 1.03 -15.15 -13.07
CA ASN A 184 0.68 -16.33 -12.28
C ASN A 184 1.91 -17.03 -11.69
N LEU A 185 3.07 -16.99 -12.37
CA LEU A 185 4.34 -17.49 -11.83
C LEU A 185 4.84 -16.60 -10.70
N GLU A 186 4.79 -15.28 -10.86
CA GLU A 186 5.14 -14.34 -9.80
C GLU A 186 4.28 -14.56 -8.55
N GLN A 187 2.97 -14.70 -8.73
CA GLN A 187 2.05 -14.97 -7.62
C GLN A 187 2.40 -16.28 -6.91
N TYR A 188 2.75 -17.31 -7.68
CA TYR A 188 3.14 -18.62 -7.15
C TYR A 188 4.47 -18.58 -6.37
N ILE A 189 5.49 -17.88 -6.88
CA ILE A 189 6.79 -17.73 -6.19
C ILE A 189 6.59 -16.96 -4.88
N THR A 190 5.83 -15.87 -4.94
CA THR A 190 5.47 -15.06 -3.79
C THR A 190 4.74 -15.87 -2.72
N GLU A 191 3.83 -16.76 -3.11
CA GLU A 191 3.11 -17.66 -2.20
C GLU A 191 4.06 -18.65 -1.50
N ILE A 192 5.03 -19.23 -2.21
CA ILE A 192 6.03 -20.13 -1.61
C ILE A 192 6.92 -19.37 -0.62
N ILE A 193 7.39 -18.17 -0.99
CA ILE A 193 8.23 -17.34 -0.11
C ILE A 193 7.44 -17.00 1.16
N HIS A 194 6.16 -16.66 1.03
CA HIS A 194 5.27 -16.41 2.15
C HIS A 194 5.11 -17.64 3.06
N GLU A 195 4.86 -18.83 2.51
CA GLU A 195 4.77 -20.07 3.30
C GLU A 195 6.09 -20.39 4.02
N GLN A 196 7.24 -20.17 3.36
CA GLN A 196 8.56 -20.39 3.96
C GLN A 196 8.84 -19.39 5.10
N LEU A 197 8.48 -18.12 4.93
CA LEU A 197 8.63 -17.10 5.97
C LEU A 197 7.72 -17.38 7.17
N LEU A 198 6.46 -17.79 6.94
CA LEU A 198 5.55 -18.20 8.01
C LEU A 198 6.06 -19.40 8.80
N ASN A 199 6.68 -20.38 8.12
CA ASN A 199 7.28 -21.55 8.77
C ASN A 199 8.55 -21.21 9.57
N GLN A 200 9.28 -20.15 9.22
CA GLN A 200 10.45 -19.69 10.00
C GLN A 200 10.06 -18.95 11.29
N VAL A 201 8.88 -18.33 11.35
CA VAL A 201 8.38 -17.60 12.53
C VAL A 201 7.78 -18.54 13.59
N ASN A 202 7.50 -19.81 13.26
CA ASN A 202 6.91 -20.74 14.23
C ASN A 202 7.39 -22.20 14.06
N PRO A 203 8.51 -22.61 14.68
CA PRO A 203 9.11 -23.94 14.46
C PRO A 203 8.39 -25.08 15.21
N LYS A 204 7.15 -24.90 15.68
CA LYS A 204 6.41 -25.95 16.40
C LYS A 204 4.96 -26.05 15.96
N ARG A 205 4.73 -26.68 14.81
CA ARG A 205 3.54 -27.49 14.55
C ARG A 205 3.91 -28.67 13.67
N GLY A 206 4.51 -29.66 14.31
CA GLY A 206 4.84 -30.93 13.68
C GLY A 206 5.46 -31.82 14.73
N HIS A 207 4.64 -32.35 15.63
CA HIS A 207 4.86 -33.59 16.39
C HIS A 207 3.83 -33.73 17.53
N GLU A 208 2.54 -33.72 17.23
CA GLU A 208 1.54 -34.34 18.13
C GLU A 208 0.45 -34.93 17.27
N ASP A 209 0.65 -36.18 16.83
CA ASP A 209 -0.43 -37.11 16.50
C ASP A 209 0.18 -38.50 16.25
N GLN A 210 0.61 -39.15 17.33
CA GLN A 210 0.74 -40.61 17.42
C GLN A 210 1.11 -41.03 18.84
N ALA A 211 0.21 -40.86 19.82
CA ALA A 211 0.27 -41.60 21.07
C ALA A 211 -1.03 -41.49 21.88
N ASP A 212 -2.16 -41.95 21.33
CA ASP A 212 -3.28 -42.32 22.22
C ASP A 212 -4.05 -43.53 21.70
N SER A 213 -3.34 -44.64 21.54
CA SER A 213 -3.95 -45.94 21.29
C SER A 213 -3.29 -47.03 22.14
N ASN A 214 -3.13 -46.82 23.46
CA ASN A 214 -2.82 -47.95 24.34
C ASN A 214 -3.17 -47.79 25.82
N LYS A 215 -4.43 -47.47 26.16
CA LYS A 215 -4.97 -47.71 27.52
C LYS A 215 -6.43 -48.16 27.52
N ARG A 216 -6.77 -49.16 26.69
CA ARG A 216 -8.00 -49.97 26.90
C ARG A 216 -7.79 -51.40 26.41
N SER A 217 -7.06 -52.19 27.19
CA SER A 217 -7.27 -53.65 27.22
C SER A 217 -6.55 -54.27 28.41
N ARG A 218 -7.33 -55.09 29.16
CA ARG A 218 -6.93 -56.05 30.21
C ARG A 218 -6.72 -55.40 31.59
N ASN A 219 -7.64 -55.54 32.56
CA ASN A 219 -8.19 -56.77 33.16
C ASN A 219 -7.09 -57.64 33.76
#